data_AF-A0A9D2CPA3-F1
#
_entry.id   AF-A0A9D2CPA3-F1
#
_cell.length_a   1.000
_cell.length_b   1.000
_cell.length_c   1.000
_cell.angle_alpha   90.00
_cell.angle_beta   90.00
_cell.angle_gamma   90.00
#
_symmetry.space_group_name_H-M   'P 1'
#
loop_
_entity.id
_entity.type
_entity.pdbx_description
1 polymer ?
#
loop_
_entity_poly.entity_id
_entity_poly.type
_entity_poly.pdbx_seq_one_letter_code
_entity_poly.pdbx_strand_id
1 'polypeptide(L)'
;MTELTIDEKFAAEQKQADADHHKPTAGAMTGHIVSNHFLLNIKLHQIKWFVKGPNAENYKAVLKQTIDENNAWYDKIADELLDEGELPPSTMKEYTDYSMLEEEGKNKYMKAEDMIQTVVNDFATDNMFVTRAIKLAENEDRPFMAQVLVQLLGFNNHQIRIYQALLGNSAKEGFEEEDDEDFD
;
A
#
# COMPACT_ATOMS: atom_id res chain seq x y z
N MET A 1 4.44 15.64 -38.17
CA MET A 1 3.76 16.15 -36.97
C MET A 1 4.83 16.81 -36.11
N THR A 2 4.60 18.03 -35.61
CA THR A 2 5.47 18.66 -34.61
C THR A 2 5.37 17.88 -33.31
N GLU A 3 6.52 17.62 -32.68
CA GLU A 3 6.57 16.93 -31.38
C GLU A 3 5.93 17.80 -30.29
N LEU A 4 5.17 17.17 -29.38
CA LEU A 4 4.58 17.85 -28.23
C LEU A 4 5.67 18.38 -27.30
N THR A 5 5.44 19.55 -26.71
CA THR A 5 6.24 20.10 -25.61
C THR A 5 6.09 19.25 -24.34
N ILE A 6 6.98 19.44 -23.36
CA ILE A 6 6.92 18.74 -22.07
C ILE A 6 5.60 19.04 -21.35
N ASP A 7 5.19 20.31 -21.32
CA ASP A 7 3.95 20.74 -20.65
C ASP A 7 2.71 20.12 -21.32
N GLU A 8 2.71 19.98 -22.65
CA GLU A 8 1.63 19.32 -23.38
C GLU A 8 1.59 17.80 -23.12
N LYS A 9 2.76 17.15 -23.03
CA LYS A 9 2.85 15.72 -22.66
C LYS A 9 2.31 15.50 -21.24
N PHE A 10 2.73 16.33 -20.28
CA PHE A 10 2.28 16.22 -18.90
C PHE A 10 0.78 16.58 -18.74
N ALA A 11 0.27 17.60 -19.42
CA ALA A 11 -1.16 17.92 -19.37
C ALA A 11 -2.03 16.79 -19.97
N ALA A 12 -1.55 16.10 -21.01
CA ALA A 12 -2.23 14.94 -21.57
C ALA A 12 -2.22 13.76 -20.59
N GLU A 13 -1.10 13.51 -19.92
CA GLU A 13 -0.97 12.52 -18.85
C GLU A 13 -1.97 12.78 -17.71
N GLN A 14 -2.01 13.99 -17.16
CA GLN A 14 -2.90 14.33 -16.06
C GLN A 14 -4.38 14.13 -16.42
N LYS A 15 -4.76 14.46 -17.66
CA LYS A 15 -6.12 14.23 -18.16
C LYS A 15 -6.45 12.73 -18.28
N GLN A 16 -5.47 11.91 -18.67
CA GLN A 16 -5.63 10.46 -18.75
C GLN A 16 -5.77 9.86 -17.35
N ALA A 17 -4.89 10.25 -16.41
CA ALA A 17 -4.96 9.85 -15.02
C ALA A 17 -6.34 10.18 -14.41
N ASP A 18 -6.84 11.40 -14.60
CA ASP A 18 -8.18 11.78 -14.14
C ASP A 18 -9.26 10.84 -14.69
N ALA A 19 -9.22 10.51 -15.99
CA ALA A 19 -10.19 9.62 -16.59
C ALA A 19 -10.13 8.19 -16.00
N ASP A 20 -8.92 7.68 -15.78
CA ASP A 20 -8.68 6.34 -15.24
C ASP A 20 -9.08 6.26 -13.77
N HIS A 21 -8.94 7.32 -12.97
CA HIS A 21 -9.44 7.33 -11.59
C HIS A 21 -10.98 7.39 -11.50
N HIS A 22 -11.68 7.98 -12.49
CA HIS A 22 -13.16 7.98 -12.51
C HIS A 22 -13.75 6.64 -12.96
N LYS A 23 -13.05 5.91 -13.82
CA LYS A 23 -13.38 4.54 -14.21
C LYS A 23 -12.18 3.63 -13.89
N PRO A 24 -12.07 3.20 -12.62
CA PRO A 24 -10.83 2.65 -12.08
C PRO A 24 -10.32 1.47 -12.89
N THR A 25 -9.11 1.63 -13.43
CA THR A 25 -8.33 0.60 -14.12
C THR A 25 -7.42 -0.13 -13.14
N ALA A 26 -6.86 -1.27 -13.56
CA ALA A 26 -5.83 -1.98 -12.82
C ALA A 26 -4.60 -1.10 -12.57
N GLY A 27 -4.16 -0.34 -13.59
CA GLY A 27 -3.06 0.62 -13.47
C GLY A 27 -3.33 1.70 -12.43
N ALA A 28 -4.49 2.35 -12.49
CA ALA A 28 -4.86 3.40 -11.53
C ALA A 28 -4.94 2.86 -10.08
N MET A 29 -5.53 1.68 -9.87
CA MET A 29 -5.57 1.05 -8.55
C MET A 29 -4.18 0.67 -8.05
N THR A 30 -3.30 0.15 -8.92
CA THR A 30 -1.91 -0.12 -8.56
C THR A 30 -1.14 1.16 -8.24
N GLY A 31 -1.45 2.29 -8.88
CA GLY A 31 -0.93 3.61 -8.51
C GLY A 31 -1.25 4.00 -7.06
N HIS A 32 -2.48 3.74 -6.58
CA HIS A 32 -2.82 3.92 -5.16
C HIS A 32 -1.97 3.02 -4.23
N ILE A 33 -1.70 1.78 -4.65
CA ILE A 33 -0.88 0.83 -3.90
C ILE A 33 0.57 1.32 -3.81
N VAL A 34 1.17 1.81 -4.90
CA VAL A 34 2.51 2.44 -4.89
C VAL A 34 2.56 3.57 -3.86
N SER A 35 1.56 4.45 -3.85
CA SER A 35 1.47 5.56 -2.90
C SER A 35 1.30 5.11 -1.44
N ASN A 36 0.49 4.07 -1.20
CA ASN A 36 0.35 3.47 0.13
C ASN A 36 1.69 2.92 0.62
N HIS A 37 2.42 2.17 -0.21
CA HIS A 37 3.71 1.59 0.15
C HIS A 37 4.79 2.66 0.41
N PHE A 38 4.76 3.77 -0.33
CA PHE A 38 5.61 4.93 -0.05
C PHE A 38 5.29 5.53 1.33
N LEU A 39 4.02 5.84 1.61
CA LEU A 39 3.63 6.46 2.87
C LEU A 39 3.81 5.51 4.06
N LEU A 40 3.55 4.22 3.88
CA LEU A 40 3.84 3.17 4.85
C LEU A 40 5.32 3.18 5.25
N ASN A 41 6.23 3.40 4.30
CA ASN A 41 7.66 3.51 4.58
C ASN A 41 7.95 4.64 5.60
N ILE A 42 7.33 5.81 5.41
CA ILE A 42 7.47 6.96 6.30
C ILE A 42 6.91 6.62 7.69
N LYS A 43 5.72 6.01 7.75
CA LYS A 43 5.08 5.60 9.01
C LYS A 43 5.92 4.58 9.77
N LEU A 44 6.41 3.54 9.09
CA LEU A 44 7.29 2.51 9.69
C LEU A 44 8.57 3.13 10.26
N HIS A 45 9.17 4.11 9.58
CA HIS A 45 10.33 4.84 10.09
C HIS A 45 9.99 5.65 11.35
N GLN A 46 8.85 6.34 11.37
CA GLN A 46 8.41 7.07 12.56
C GLN A 46 8.27 6.12 13.76
N ILE A 47 7.62 4.97 13.58
CA ILE A 47 7.46 3.99 14.65
C ILE A 47 8.83 3.47 15.10
N LYS A 48 9.67 3.02 14.17
CA LYS A 48 11.01 2.48 14.46
C LYS A 48 11.88 3.47 15.23
N TRP A 49 11.81 4.76 14.93
CA TRP A 49 12.61 5.79 15.61
C TRP A 49 12.08 6.12 17.01
N PHE A 50 10.75 6.10 17.21
CA PHE A 50 10.13 6.65 18.40
C PHE A 50 9.52 5.62 19.36
N VAL A 51 9.42 4.34 18.97
CA VAL A 51 8.90 3.27 19.83
C VAL A 51 9.75 3.09 21.09
N LYS A 52 9.09 2.92 22.23
CA LYS A 52 9.69 2.83 23.57
C LYS A 52 9.12 1.64 24.34
N GLY A 53 9.76 1.31 25.45
CA GLY A 53 9.32 0.25 26.36
C GLY A 53 10.19 -1.00 26.28
N PRO A 54 9.88 -2.01 27.12
CA PRO A 54 10.73 -3.20 27.28
C PRO A 54 10.97 -3.99 25.98
N ASN A 55 10.01 -3.95 25.05
CA ASN A 55 10.07 -4.69 23.77
C ASN A 55 10.59 -3.84 22.59
N ALA A 56 11.03 -2.60 22.83
CA ALA A 56 11.32 -1.65 21.76
C ALA A 56 12.35 -2.15 20.74
N GLU A 57 13.43 -2.80 21.18
CA GLU A 57 14.46 -3.33 20.26
C GLU A 57 13.94 -4.51 19.42
N ASN A 58 13.06 -5.35 19.98
CA ASN A 58 12.40 -6.42 19.22
C ASN A 58 11.50 -5.83 18.13
N TYR A 59 10.69 -4.82 18.47
CA TYR A 59 9.84 -4.13 17.49
C TYR A 59 10.69 -3.46 16.40
N LYS A 60 11.77 -2.78 16.75
CA LYS A 60 12.68 -2.14 15.78
C LYS A 60 13.31 -3.12 14.80
N ALA A 61 13.65 -4.34 15.26
CA ALA A 61 14.19 -5.38 14.40
C ALA A 61 13.16 -5.84 13.36
N VAL A 62 11.92 -6.10 13.78
CA VAL A 62 10.82 -6.48 12.88
C VAL A 62 10.49 -5.34 11.90
N LEU A 63 10.33 -4.11 12.41
CA LEU A 63 10.06 -2.92 11.58
C LEU A 63 11.17 -2.69 10.55
N LYS A 64 12.45 -2.94 10.91
CA LYS A 64 13.54 -2.85 9.94
C LYS A 64 13.38 -3.85 8.80
N GLN A 65 13.05 -5.11 9.11
CA GLN A 65 12.84 -6.12 8.08
C GLN A 65 11.65 -5.74 7.18
N THR A 66 10.53 -5.31 7.76
CA THR A 66 9.37 -4.85 6.97
C THR A 66 9.71 -3.65 6.10
N ILE A 67 10.52 -2.69 6.56
CA ILE A 67 10.97 -1.55 5.74
C ILE A 67 11.78 -2.05 4.54
N ASP A 68 12.73 -2.97 4.75
CA ASP A 68 13.58 -3.49 3.68
C ASP A 68 12.73 -4.25 2.63
N GLU A 69 11.78 -5.08 3.08
CA GLU A 69 10.85 -5.81 2.21
C GLU A 69 9.84 -4.89 1.50
N ASN A 70 9.33 -3.86 2.20
CA ASN A 70 8.41 -2.87 1.64
C ASN A 70 9.06 -2.04 0.53
N ASN A 71 10.34 -1.66 0.68
CA ASN A 71 11.08 -0.98 -0.39
C ASN A 71 11.18 -1.85 -1.64
N ALA A 72 11.48 -3.14 -1.48
CA ALA A 72 11.56 -4.06 -2.62
C ALA A 72 10.19 -4.23 -3.30
N TRP A 73 9.10 -4.25 -2.53
CA TRP A 73 7.75 -4.28 -3.10
C TRP A 73 7.37 -2.99 -3.80
N TYR A 74 7.68 -1.84 -3.19
CA TYR A 74 7.47 -0.52 -3.76
C TYR A 74 8.11 -0.37 -5.14
N ASP A 75 9.37 -0.79 -5.30
CA ASP A 75 10.05 -0.78 -6.60
C ASP A 75 9.37 -1.77 -7.58
N LYS A 76 9.11 -3.01 -7.12
CA LYS A 76 8.54 -4.06 -7.97
C LYS A 76 7.18 -3.72 -8.56
N ILE A 77 6.28 -3.09 -7.80
CA ILE A 77 4.95 -2.71 -8.30
C ILE A 77 5.01 -1.48 -9.20
N ALA A 78 5.98 -0.58 -9.01
CA ALA A 78 6.20 0.54 -9.93
C ALA A 78 6.78 0.06 -11.27
N ASP A 79 7.72 -0.88 -11.23
CA ASP A 79 8.26 -1.52 -12.44
C ASP A 79 7.16 -2.30 -13.20
N GLU A 80 6.28 -3.01 -12.49
CA GLU A 80 5.15 -3.70 -13.13
C GLU A 80 4.21 -2.75 -13.88
N LEU A 81 3.96 -1.55 -13.33
CA LEU A 81 3.19 -0.52 -14.04
C LEU A 81 3.89 -0.11 -15.34
N LEU A 82 5.20 0.14 -15.27
CA LEU A 82 5.98 0.57 -16.43
C LEU A 82 6.07 -0.52 -17.51
N ASP A 83 6.22 -1.80 -17.13
CA ASP A 83 6.27 -2.93 -18.05
C ASP A 83 4.96 -3.10 -18.85
N GLU A 84 3.83 -2.68 -18.26
CA GLU A 84 2.49 -2.69 -18.84
C GLU A 84 2.10 -1.35 -19.51
N GLY A 85 3.04 -0.40 -19.59
CA GLY A 85 2.84 0.91 -20.23
C GLY A 85 2.02 1.91 -19.42
N GLU A 86 1.80 1.63 -18.13
CA GLU A 86 1.16 2.51 -17.15
C GLU A 86 2.19 3.40 -16.46
N LEU A 87 1.72 4.41 -15.72
CA LEU A 87 2.58 5.40 -15.08
C LEU A 87 2.47 5.33 -13.54
N PRO A 88 3.55 4.97 -12.81
CA PRO A 88 3.54 5.02 -11.35
C PRO A 88 3.60 6.46 -10.84
N PRO A 89 2.94 6.79 -9.71
CA PRO A 89 3.16 8.07 -9.04
C PRO A 89 4.63 8.22 -8.65
N SER A 90 5.18 9.43 -8.75
CA SER A 90 6.62 9.67 -8.63
C SER A 90 7.00 10.87 -7.77
N THR A 91 6.01 11.63 -7.30
CA THR A 91 6.21 12.85 -6.50
C THR A 91 5.44 12.81 -5.18
N MET A 92 5.91 13.58 -4.20
CA MET A 92 5.23 13.73 -2.90
C MET A 92 3.77 14.16 -3.04
N LYS A 93 3.45 14.98 -4.05
CA LYS A 93 2.08 15.42 -4.29
C LYS A 93 1.20 14.24 -4.72
N GLU A 94 1.66 13.46 -5.69
CA GLU A 94 0.92 12.27 -6.16
C GLU A 94 0.78 11.22 -5.07
N TYR A 95 1.84 10.97 -4.28
CA TYR A 95 1.74 10.05 -3.14
C TYR A 95 0.70 10.52 -2.12
N THR A 96 0.66 11.82 -1.82
CA THR A 96 -0.34 12.39 -0.90
C THR A 96 -1.75 12.31 -1.48
N ASP A 97 -1.90 12.58 -2.77
CA ASP A 97 -3.21 12.62 -3.44
C ASP A 97 -3.79 11.21 -3.63
N TYR A 98 -2.95 10.18 -3.79
CA TYR A 98 -3.39 8.81 -4.09
C TYR A 98 -3.30 7.86 -2.90
N SER A 99 -2.47 8.12 -1.89
CA SER A 99 -2.43 7.26 -0.69
C SER A 99 -3.75 7.31 0.06
N MET A 100 -4.14 6.15 0.59
CA MET A 100 -5.31 5.97 1.45
C MET A 100 -4.91 5.69 2.90
N LEU A 101 -3.60 5.66 3.15
CA LEU A 101 -3.04 5.69 4.50
C LEU A 101 -2.94 7.15 4.98
N GLU A 102 -3.10 7.35 6.28
CA GLU A 102 -2.94 8.65 6.92
C GLU A 102 -1.70 8.67 7.80
N GLU A 103 -0.92 9.75 7.74
CA GLU A 103 0.20 9.98 8.66
C GLU A 103 -0.06 11.16 9.60
N GLU A 104 0.40 11.05 10.84
CA GLU A 104 0.32 12.16 11.79
C GLU A 104 1.62 12.29 12.58
N GLY A 105 2.17 13.51 12.64
CA GLY A 105 3.40 13.77 13.39
C GLY A 105 3.28 13.47 14.89
N LYS A 106 2.07 13.60 15.48
CA LYS A 106 1.83 13.33 16.91
C LYS A 106 1.91 11.84 17.27
N ASN A 107 1.84 10.93 16.29
CA ASN A 107 1.86 9.49 16.54
C ASN A 107 3.18 9.00 17.16
N LYS A 108 4.26 9.80 17.06
CA LYS A 108 5.53 9.57 17.79
C LYS A 108 5.39 9.51 19.33
N TYR A 109 4.26 9.91 19.89
CA TYR A 109 3.97 9.90 21.33
C TYR A 109 2.96 8.82 21.75
N MET A 110 2.49 7.98 20.82
CA MET A 110 1.59 6.86 21.12
C MET A 110 2.28 5.80 22.01
N LYS A 111 1.47 4.91 22.59
CA LYS A 111 2.01 3.69 23.22
C LYS A 111 2.54 2.75 22.13
N ALA A 112 3.47 1.89 22.50
CA ALA A 112 4.12 1.00 21.54
C ALA A 112 3.12 0.05 20.87
N GLU A 113 2.18 -0.50 21.64
CA GLU A 113 1.14 -1.40 21.15
C GLU A 113 0.22 -0.69 20.15
N ASP A 114 -0.17 0.55 20.44
CA ASP A 114 -0.99 1.36 19.55
C ASP A 114 -0.25 1.66 18.23
N MET A 115 1.05 1.96 18.29
CA MET A 115 1.88 2.14 17.09
C MET A 115 1.96 0.86 16.26
N ILE A 116 2.07 -0.30 16.89
CA ILE A 116 2.12 -1.59 16.16
C ILE A 116 0.76 -1.90 15.54
N GLN A 117 -0.34 -1.60 16.23
CA GLN A 117 -1.69 -1.76 15.69
C GLN A 117 -1.91 -0.90 14.43
N THR A 118 -1.32 0.30 14.33
CA THR A 118 -1.47 1.09 13.09
C THR A 118 -0.88 0.38 11.88
N VAL A 119 0.19 -0.41 12.04
CA VAL A 119 0.81 -1.17 10.94
C VAL A 119 -0.13 -2.27 10.45
N VAL A 120 -0.81 -2.97 11.36
CA VAL A 120 -1.83 -3.97 11.02
C VAL A 120 -2.96 -3.32 10.21
N ASN A 121 -3.45 -2.17 10.68
CA ASN A 121 -4.53 -1.45 10.02
C ASN A 121 -4.11 -0.93 8.64
N ASP A 122 -2.88 -0.41 8.50
CA ASP A 122 -2.38 0.11 7.23
C ASP A 122 -2.27 -0.99 6.17
N PHE A 123 -1.74 -2.17 6.50
CA PHE A 123 -1.72 -3.30 5.57
C PHE A 123 -3.13 -3.81 5.22
N ALA A 124 -4.08 -3.74 6.17
CA ALA A 124 -5.46 -4.10 5.90
C ALA A 124 -6.14 -3.12 4.93
N THR A 125 -5.92 -1.81 5.13
CA THR A 125 -6.37 -0.77 4.20
C THR A 125 -5.75 -0.98 2.82
N ASP A 126 -4.43 -1.22 2.74
CA ASP A 126 -3.75 -1.48 1.47
C ASP A 126 -4.33 -2.72 0.75
N ASN A 127 -4.62 -3.78 1.49
CA ASN A 127 -5.27 -4.98 0.94
C ASN A 127 -6.64 -4.70 0.29
N MET A 128 -7.37 -3.67 0.70
CA MET A 128 -8.61 -3.27 0.00
C MET A 128 -8.32 -2.82 -1.44
N PHE A 129 -7.19 -2.14 -1.66
CA PHE A 129 -6.74 -1.71 -2.98
C PHE A 129 -6.12 -2.86 -3.77
N VAL A 130 -5.26 -3.65 -3.14
CA VAL A 130 -4.64 -4.84 -3.76
C VAL A 130 -5.69 -5.80 -4.28
N THR A 131 -6.69 -6.16 -3.47
CA THR A 131 -7.75 -7.10 -3.87
C THR A 131 -8.62 -6.55 -5.00
N ARG A 132 -8.88 -5.24 -5.03
CA ARG A 132 -9.58 -4.60 -6.13
C ARG A 132 -8.74 -4.55 -7.41
N ALA A 133 -7.45 -4.24 -7.30
CA ALA A 133 -6.52 -4.22 -8.42
C ALA A 133 -6.36 -5.60 -9.06
N ILE A 134 -6.30 -6.68 -8.27
CA ILE A 134 -6.28 -8.06 -8.78
C ILE A 134 -7.50 -8.32 -9.69
N LYS A 135 -8.71 -8.01 -9.21
CA LYS A 135 -9.95 -8.21 -9.99
C LYS A 135 -9.94 -7.40 -11.28
N LEU A 136 -9.42 -6.16 -11.25
CA LEU A 136 -9.32 -5.32 -12.44
C LEU A 136 -8.29 -5.85 -13.43
N ALA A 137 -7.12 -6.27 -12.95
CA ALA A 137 -6.07 -6.86 -13.79
C ALA A 137 -6.57 -8.13 -14.49
N GLU A 138 -7.33 -8.99 -13.80
CA GLU A 138 -7.98 -10.15 -14.40
C GLU A 138 -9.02 -9.76 -15.47
N ASN A 139 -9.85 -8.75 -15.19
CA ASN A 139 -10.86 -8.27 -16.14
C ASN A 139 -10.26 -7.57 -17.37
N GLU A 140 -9.08 -6.97 -17.23
CA GLU A 140 -8.33 -6.28 -18.29
C GLU A 140 -7.39 -7.23 -19.06
N ASP A 141 -7.39 -8.53 -18.75
CA ASP A 141 -6.50 -9.55 -19.35
C ASP A 141 -5.00 -9.22 -19.16
N ARG A 142 -4.64 -8.78 -17.93
CA ARG A 142 -3.26 -8.48 -17.50
C ARG A 142 -2.75 -9.56 -16.53
N PRO A 143 -2.39 -10.76 -17.04
CA PRO A 143 -2.15 -11.92 -16.18
C PRO A 143 -0.91 -11.79 -15.29
N PHE A 144 0.15 -11.11 -15.77
CA PHE A 144 1.38 -10.96 -14.98
C PHE A 144 1.19 -9.93 -13.84
N MET A 145 0.54 -8.79 -14.13
CA MET A 145 0.13 -7.82 -13.12
C MET A 145 -0.74 -8.47 -12.03
N ALA A 146 -1.75 -9.25 -12.43
CA ALA A 146 -2.58 -10.00 -11.48
C ALA A 146 -1.74 -10.94 -10.60
N GLN A 147 -0.79 -11.67 -11.19
CA GLN A 147 0.13 -12.55 -10.46
C GLN A 147 1.00 -11.78 -9.45
N VAL A 148 1.57 -10.64 -9.85
CA VAL A 148 2.39 -9.79 -8.96
C VAL A 148 1.56 -9.27 -7.80
N LEU A 149 0.35 -8.80 -8.05
CA LEU A 149 -0.56 -8.29 -7.02
C LEU A 149 -1.03 -9.40 -6.06
N VAL A 150 -1.25 -10.63 -6.53
CA VAL A 150 -1.54 -11.79 -5.66
C VAL A 150 -0.36 -12.09 -4.73
N GLN A 151 0.88 -12.00 -5.22
CA GLN A 151 2.06 -12.16 -4.36
C GLN A 151 2.16 -11.03 -3.33
N LEU A 152 1.84 -9.80 -3.71
CA LEU A 152 1.81 -8.66 -2.79
C LEU A 152 0.75 -8.87 -1.69
N LEU A 153 -0.46 -9.32 -2.04
CA LEU A 153 -1.49 -9.68 -1.07
C LEU A 153 -0.99 -10.73 -0.06
N GLY A 154 -0.26 -11.73 -0.55
CA GLY A 154 0.38 -12.74 0.30
C GLY A 154 1.41 -12.15 1.26
N PHE A 155 2.23 -11.20 0.78
CA PHE A 155 3.17 -10.45 1.61
C PHE A 155 2.44 -9.64 2.69
N ASN A 156 1.45 -8.84 2.32
CA ASN A 156 0.68 -8.02 3.26
C ASN A 156 0.02 -8.88 4.36
N ASN A 157 -0.61 -9.99 3.96
CA ASN A 157 -1.21 -10.94 4.92
C ASN A 157 -0.16 -11.53 5.89
N HIS A 158 1.06 -11.80 5.40
CA HIS A 158 2.15 -12.25 6.23
C HIS A 158 2.59 -11.18 7.25
N GLN A 159 2.70 -9.92 6.82
CA GLN A 159 3.02 -8.80 7.70
C GLN A 159 1.93 -8.62 8.76
N ILE A 160 0.64 -8.61 8.37
CA ILE A 160 -0.49 -8.55 9.31
C ILE A 160 -0.35 -9.61 10.40
N ARG A 161 -0.08 -10.87 10.03
CA ARG A 161 0.13 -11.95 11.01
C ARG A 161 1.32 -11.67 11.94
N ILE A 162 2.45 -11.19 11.42
CA ILE A 162 3.63 -10.87 12.25
C ILE A 162 3.26 -9.79 13.28
N TYR A 163 2.65 -8.69 12.83
CA TYR A 163 2.33 -7.57 13.71
C TYR A 163 1.20 -7.90 14.71
N GLN A 164 0.19 -8.68 14.31
CA GLN A 164 -0.80 -9.24 15.25
C GLN A 164 -0.14 -10.11 16.32
N ALA A 165 0.82 -10.97 15.95
CA ALA A 165 1.51 -11.82 16.91
C ALA A 165 2.35 -10.99 17.92
N LEU A 166 2.90 -9.85 17.50
CA LEU A 166 3.58 -8.91 18.42
C LEU A 166 2.63 -8.31 19.46
N LEU A 167 1.33 -8.20 19.13
CA LEU A 167 0.27 -7.75 20.03
C LEU A 167 -0.34 -8.86 20.88
N GLY A 168 0.07 -10.12 20.65
CA GLY A 168 -0.50 -11.30 21.32
C GLY A 168 -1.78 -11.83 20.68
N ASN A 169 -2.10 -11.37 19.47
CA ASN A 169 -3.33 -11.70 18.75
C ASN A 169 -3.11 -12.78 17.68
N SER A 170 -4.21 -13.39 17.22
CA SER A 170 -4.21 -14.24 16.03
C SER A 170 -4.20 -13.40 14.75
N ALA A 171 -3.88 -14.02 13.60
CA ALA A 171 -3.76 -13.30 12.32
C ALA A 171 -5.05 -12.60 11.87
N LYS A 172 -6.21 -13.06 12.34
CA LYS A 172 -7.55 -12.59 11.93
C LYS A 172 -8.28 -11.83 13.04
N GLU A 173 -7.63 -11.59 14.17
CA GLU A 173 -8.20 -10.81 15.28
C GLU A 173 -8.69 -9.44 14.78
N GLY A 174 -9.96 -9.12 15.00
CA GLY A 174 -10.57 -7.86 14.53
C GLY A 174 -10.87 -7.79 13.03
N PHE A 175 -10.69 -8.89 12.29
CA PHE A 175 -11.08 -9.05 10.88
C PHE A 175 -12.12 -10.16 10.69
N GLU A 176 -12.86 -10.48 11.75
CA GLU A 176 -14.00 -11.41 11.65
C GLU A 176 -15.00 -10.80 10.66
N GLU A 177 -15.34 -11.55 9.61
CA GLU A 177 -16.43 -11.19 8.72
C GLU A 177 -17.67 -11.10 9.63
N GLU A 178 -18.34 -9.94 9.65
CA GLU A 178 -19.73 -9.93 10.12
C GLU A 178 -20.41 -10.97 9.24
N ASP A 179 -20.81 -12.11 9.82
CA ASP A 179 -21.52 -13.16 9.11
C ASP A 179 -22.59 -12.46 8.28
N ASP A 180 -22.45 -12.50 6.95
CA ASP A 180 -23.47 -12.06 6.00
C ASP A 180 -24.68 -13.01 6.15
N GLU A 181 -25.39 -12.92 7.28
CA GLU A 181 -26.73 -13.48 7.53
C GLU A 181 -27.81 -12.61 6.85
N ASP A 182 -27.49 -11.90 5.77
CA ASP A 182 -28.45 -11.07 5.02
C ASP A 182 -28.27 -11.19 3.50
N PHE A 183 -28.13 -12.42 2.99
CA PHE A 183 -28.47 -12.75 1.60
C PHE A 183 -29.54 -13.85 1.57
N ASP A 184 -30.78 -13.46 1.88
CA ASP A 184 -32.03 -14.14 1.48
C ASP A 184 -32.47 -13.69 0.07
#